data_AF-A0A3N2PH53-F1
#
_entry.id   AF-A0A3N2PH53-F1
#
_cell.length_a   1.000
_cell.length_b   1.000
_cell.length_c   1.000
_cell.angle_alpha   90.00
_cell.angle_beta   90.00
_cell.angle_gamma   90.00
#
_symmetry.space_group_name_H-M   'P 1'
#
loop_
_entity.id
_entity.type
_entity.pdbx_description
1 polymer ?
#
loop_
_entity_poly.entity_id
_entity_poly.type
_entity_poly.pdbx_seq_one_letter_code
_entity_poly.pdbx_strand_id
1 'polypeptide(L)'
;MHWTTNPRLPSVWWVTAVSTRSPIRSNVGLKAVMAVTGILLVLFLIAHMIGNLKIFFGPADFDHYAHWLRTIGAPVLPEDWYLWGQRVLLGAALVAHIWAAAVLARRARAARPVRYVHRPKVQVSYAARTMRWGGVIIALFVVYHLLDLTTGDLNPVADQRRPYANVVADFAPERWWVTLIYVIGIVTLGFHLRHGMFSALRSLGQQTPRGERRARSAALVFAVALCAGYLVVPFAVLAGLVG
;
A
#
# COMPACT_ATOMS: atom_id res chain seq x y z
N MET A 1 61.80 48.49 11.85
CA MET A 1 61.94 47.12 11.29
C MET A 1 62.06 46.14 12.44
N HIS A 2 60.99 45.38 12.73
CA HIS A 2 61.10 44.11 13.45
C HIS A 2 59.84 43.31 13.12
N TRP A 3 59.97 42.37 12.19
CA TRP A 3 58.95 41.36 11.89
C TRP A 3 59.24 40.16 12.78
N THR A 4 58.35 39.84 13.70
CA THR A 4 58.36 38.54 14.39
C THR A 4 57.32 37.65 13.74
N THR A 5 57.77 36.73 12.90
CA THR A 5 57.01 35.55 12.48
C THR A 5 57.21 34.44 13.50
N ASN A 6 56.14 33.90 14.09
CA ASN A 6 56.04 32.44 14.20
C ASN A 6 54.55 32.01 14.32
N PRO A 7 54.13 30.99 13.57
CA PRO A 7 52.74 30.69 13.28
C PRO A 7 52.20 29.59 14.20
N ARG A 8 51.03 29.84 14.80
CA ARG A 8 50.16 28.74 15.24
C ARG A 8 49.18 28.46 14.12
N LEU A 9 49.64 27.69 13.13
CA LEU A 9 48.72 27.03 12.20
C LEU A 9 47.92 26.01 13.03
N PRO A 10 46.58 26.04 13.04
CA PRO A 10 45.80 24.98 13.66
C PRO A 10 46.12 23.66 12.94
N SER A 11 46.50 22.66 13.71
CA SER A 11 46.81 21.30 13.23
C SER A 11 45.59 20.71 12.51
N VAL A 12 45.70 20.58 11.20
CA VAL A 12 44.71 19.95 10.32
C VAL A 12 44.89 18.43 10.38
N TRP A 13 44.54 17.77 11.50
CA TRP A 13 44.64 16.29 11.59
C TRP A 13 43.45 15.59 12.26
N TRP A 14 42.37 16.29 12.55
CA TRP A 14 41.13 15.64 12.98
C TRP A 14 40.23 15.42 11.76
N VAL A 15 40.53 14.38 10.96
CA VAL A 15 39.47 13.77 10.15
C VAL A 15 38.52 13.13 11.16
N THR A 16 37.52 13.87 11.60
CA THR A 16 36.39 13.28 12.32
C THR A 16 35.76 12.32 11.34
N ALA A 17 35.96 11.02 11.56
CA ALA A 17 35.21 9.98 10.88
C ALA A 17 33.75 10.24 11.21
N VAL A 18 33.04 10.95 10.32
CA VAL A 18 31.60 11.15 10.44
C VAL A 18 31.03 9.75 10.29
N SER A 19 30.63 9.15 11.41
CA SER A 19 29.87 7.91 11.46
C SER A 19 28.83 7.97 10.35
N THR A 20 29.03 7.19 9.28
CA THR A 20 28.10 7.15 8.17
C THR A 20 26.81 6.59 8.74
N ARG A 21 25.82 7.47 8.97
CA ARG A 21 24.51 7.04 9.44
C ARG A 21 24.01 6.04 8.40
N SER A 22 23.73 4.81 8.82
CA SER A 22 23.18 3.75 7.97
C SER A 22 22.19 4.34 6.94
N PRO A 23 22.25 3.95 5.64
CA PRO A 23 21.40 4.54 4.60
C PRO A 23 19.91 4.52 4.97
N ILE A 24 19.47 3.50 5.71
CA ILE A 24 18.10 3.30 6.21
C ILE A 24 17.73 4.32 7.31
N ARG A 25 18.70 4.91 8.02
CA ARG A 25 18.48 6.02 8.96
C ARG A 25 18.26 7.35 8.25
N SER A 26 18.64 7.50 6.99
CA SER A 26 18.44 8.74 6.23
C SER A 26 16.99 8.91 5.76
N ASN A 27 16.54 10.15 5.51
CA ASN A 27 15.23 10.39 4.92
C ASN A 27 15.14 9.86 3.48
N VAL A 28 16.26 9.76 2.78
CA VAL A 28 16.34 9.21 1.41
C VAL A 28 16.09 7.71 1.45
N GLY A 29 16.78 6.97 2.32
CA GLY A 29 16.59 5.53 2.48
C GLY A 29 15.17 5.16 2.88
N LEU A 30 14.56 5.90 3.82
CA LEU A 30 13.15 5.67 4.20
C LEU A 30 12.17 5.90 3.04
N LYS A 31 12.41 6.91 2.19
CA LYS A 31 11.60 7.13 0.99
C LYS A 31 11.77 6.02 -0.04
N ALA A 32 12.98 5.50 -0.19
CA ALA A 32 13.24 4.35 -1.06
C ALA A 32 12.50 3.10 -0.55
N VAL A 33 12.59 2.78 0.75
CA VAL A 33 11.82 1.69 1.38
C VAL A 33 10.32 1.87 1.13
N MET A 34 9.77 3.07 1.37
CA MET A 34 8.36 3.37 1.13
C MET A 34 7.95 3.17 -0.34
N ALA A 35 8.80 3.59 -1.28
CA ALA A 35 8.52 3.45 -2.71
C ALA A 35 8.55 1.98 -3.16
N VAL A 36 9.59 1.22 -2.80
CA VAL A 36 9.73 -0.19 -3.18
C VAL A 36 8.60 -1.04 -2.60
N THR A 37 8.33 -0.87 -1.31
CA THR A 37 7.22 -1.58 -0.65
C THR A 37 5.86 -1.20 -1.24
N GLY A 38 5.65 0.08 -1.54
CA GLY A 38 4.43 0.55 -2.21
C GLY A 38 4.25 -0.08 -3.60
N ILE A 39 5.31 -0.18 -4.40
CA ILE A 39 5.28 -0.84 -5.72
C ILE A 39 4.91 -2.32 -5.57
N LEU A 40 5.53 -3.05 -4.66
CA LEU A 40 5.21 -4.47 -4.42
C LEU A 40 3.74 -4.66 -4.04
N LEU A 41 3.23 -3.84 -3.12
CA LEU A 41 1.82 -3.88 -2.71
C LEU A 41 0.87 -3.54 -3.88
N VAL A 42 1.20 -2.55 -4.71
CA VAL A 42 0.40 -2.19 -5.89
C VAL A 42 0.38 -3.31 -6.93
N LEU A 43 1.52 -3.94 -7.21
CA LEU A 43 1.58 -5.08 -8.13
C LEU A 43 0.72 -6.24 -7.64
N PHE A 44 0.76 -6.52 -6.34
CA PHE A 44 -0.14 -7.48 -5.73
C PHE A 44 -1.60 -7.08 -5.88
N LEU A 45 -1.97 -5.82 -5.62
CA LEU A 45 -3.35 -5.36 -5.78
C LEU A 45 -3.86 -5.52 -7.21
N ILE A 46 -3.01 -5.36 -8.23
CA ILE A 46 -3.40 -5.61 -9.63
C ILE A 46 -3.65 -7.11 -9.84
N ALA A 47 -2.69 -7.96 -9.47
CA ALA A 47 -2.83 -9.41 -9.63
C ALA A 47 -4.01 -9.98 -8.84
N HIS A 48 -4.20 -9.52 -7.61
CA HIS A 48 -5.30 -9.91 -6.75
C HIS A 48 -6.65 -9.44 -7.31
N MET A 49 -6.75 -8.23 -7.87
CA MET A 49 -7.97 -7.79 -8.55
C MET A 49 -8.29 -8.69 -9.75
N ILE A 50 -7.30 -9.01 -10.59
CA ILE A 50 -7.49 -9.88 -11.76
C ILE A 50 -7.95 -11.28 -11.32
N GLY A 51 -7.37 -11.83 -10.25
CA GLY A 51 -7.83 -13.08 -9.65
C GLY A 51 -9.29 -13.01 -9.17
N ASN A 52 -9.68 -11.94 -8.48
CA ASN A 52 -11.05 -11.72 -8.02
C ASN A 52 -12.05 -11.59 -9.18
N LEU A 53 -11.67 -10.92 -10.27
CA LEU A 53 -12.51 -10.80 -11.46
C LEU A 53 -12.80 -12.15 -12.14
N LYS A 54 -12.07 -13.23 -11.79
CA LYS A 54 -12.44 -14.56 -12.28
C LYS A 54 -13.78 -15.07 -11.76
N ILE A 55 -14.35 -14.42 -10.74
CA ILE A 55 -15.66 -14.80 -10.17
C ILE A 55 -16.76 -14.80 -11.24
N PHE A 56 -16.61 -13.96 -12.28
CA PHE A 56 -17.55 -13.86 -13.40
C PHE A 56 -17.50 -15.04 -14.37
N PHE A 57 -16.51 -15.93 -14.26
CA PHE A 57 -16.44 -17.18 -15.04
C PHE A 57 -17.06 -18.38 -14.29
N GLY A 58 -17.58 -18.16 -13.08
CA GLY A 58 -18.25 -19.19 -12.29
C GLY A 58 -17.34 -19.99 -11.35
N PRO A 59 -17.93 -20.91 -10.57
CA PRO A 59 -17.24 -21.59 -9.47
C PRO A 59 -16.09 -22.47 -9.94
N ALA A 60 -16.26 -23.18 -11.07
CA ALA A 60 -15.22 -24.08 -11.58
C ALA A 60 -13.92 -23.34 -11.90
N ASP A 61 -13.98 -22.24 -12.65
CA ASP A 61 -12.79 -21.47 -13.04
C ASP A 61 -12.16 -20.71 -11.87
N PHE A 62 -12.98 -20.20 -10.96
CA PHE A 62 -12.50 -19.48 -9.78
C PHE A 62 -11.78 -20.42 -8.80
N ASP A 63 -12.43 -21.53 -8.44
CA ASP A 63 -11.88 -22.51 -7.49
C ASP A 63 -10.68 -23.24 -8.11
N HIS A 64 -10.69 -23.53 -9.42
CA HIS A 64 -9.53 -24.07 -10.12
C HIS A 64 -8.36 -23.08 -10.10
N TYR A 65 -8.58 -21.80 -10.37
CA TYR A 65 -7.50 -20.81 -10.28
C TYR A 65 -6.91 -20.74 -8.86
N ALA A 66 -7.76 -20.76 -7.84
CA ALA A 66 -7.31 -20.78 -6.46
C ALA A 66 -6.52 -22.07 -6.12
N HIS A 67 -6.96 -23.23 -6.61
CA HIS A 67 -6.23 -24.47 -6.44
C HIS A 67 -4.88 -24.45 -7.17
N TRP A 68 -4.84 -23.93 -8.41
CA TRP A 68 -3.60 -23.77 -9.16
C TRP A 68 -2.57 -22.93 -8.42
N LEU A 69 -2.98 -21.83 -7.76
CA LEU A 69 -2.07 -21.00 -6.94
C LEU A 69 -1.39 -21.79 -5.81
N ARG A 70 -2.03 -22.87 -5.32
CA ARG A 70 -1.48 -23.76 -4.27
C ARG A 70 -0.50 -24.78 -4.84
N THR A 71 -0.66 -25.17 -6.11
CA THR A 71 0.09 -26.26 -6.73
C THR A 71 1.09 -25.77 -7.78
N ILE A 72 1.27 -24.46 -7.98
CA ILE A 72 2.30 -23.90 -8.88
C ILE A 72 3.65 -24.53 -8.58
N GLY A 73 4.30 -25.13 -9.58
CA GLY A 73 5.63 -25.72 -9.41
C GLY A 73 5.68 -27.06 -8.66
N ALA A 74 4.54 -27.62 -8.25
CA ALA A 74 4.49 -28.99 -7.74
C ALA A 74 4.78 -30.01 -8.89
N PRO A 75 5.39 -31.17 -8.59
CA PRO A 75 5.87 -31.61 -7.27
C PRO A 75 7.29 -31.11 -6.93
N VAL A 76 7.91 -30.28 -7.77
CA VAL A 76 9.29 -29.79 -7.57
C VAL A 76 9.40 -28.92 -6.31
N LEU A 77 8.37 -28.11 -6.04
CA LEU A 77 8.23 -27.31 -4.83
C LEU A 77 7.04 -27.84 -3.99
N PRO A 78 7.08 -27.71 -2.65
CA PRO A 78 5.97 -28.11 -1.79
C PRO A 78 4.65 -27.41 -2.15
N GLU A 79 3.51 -28.05 -1.93
CA GLU A 79 2.21 -27.37 -2.04
C GLU A 79 2.16 -26.12 -1.13
N ASP A 80 1.40 -25.12 -1.54
CA ASP A 80 1.24 -23.80 -0.90
C ASP A 80 2.52 -22.94 -0.77
N TRP A 81 3.69 -23.38 -1.29
CA TRP A 81 4.94 -22.60 -1.19
C TRP A 81 4.77 -21.17 -1.70
N TYR A 82 4.06 -21.03 -2.83
CA TYR A 82 3.85 -19.76 -3.50
C TYR A 82 3.02 -18.82 -2.62
N LEU A 83 1.93 -19.32 -2.03
CA LEU A 83 1.06 -18.54 -1.16
C LEU A 83 1.79 -18.11 0.11
N TRP A 84 2.57 -18.98 0.75
CA TRP A 84 3.36 -18.61 1.92
C TRP A 84 4.47 -17.61 1.59
N GLY A 85 5.20 -17.82 0.49
CA GLY A 85 6.20 -16.87 0.01
C GLY A 85 5.61 -15.50 -0.26
N GLN A 86 4.45 -15.46 -0.94
CA GLN A 86 3.70 -14.23 -1.19
C GLN A 86 3.24 -13.57 0.12
N ARG A 87 2.68 -14.31 1.07
CA ARG A 87 2.23 -13.79 2.38
C ARG A 87 3.38 -13.18 3.18
N VAL A 88 4.52 -13.86 3.28
CA VAL A 88 5.71 -13.35 3.98
C VAL A 88 6.23 -12.08 3.31
N LEU A 89 6.36 -12.10 1.97
CA LEU A 89 6.82 -10.94 1.20
C LEU A 89 5.90 -9.72 1.39
N LEU A 90 4.58 -9.92 1.25
CA LEU A 90 3.60 -8.84 1.38
C LEU A 90 3.46 -8.35 2.81
N GLY A 91 3.47 -9.26 3.80
CA GLY A 91 3.47 -8.91 5.21
C GLY A 91 4.69 -8.06 5.57
N ALA A 92 5.89 -8.48 5.15
CA ALA A 92 7.11 -7.70 5.32
C ALA A 92 7.03 -6.34 4.61
N ALA A 93 6.54 -6.30 3.36
CA ALA A 93 6.38 -5.06 2.62
C ALA A 93 5.40 -4.10 3.29
N LEU A 94 4.25 -4.59 3.76
CA LEU A 94 3.23 -3.80 4.47
C LEU A 94 3.79 -3.20 5.76
N VAL A 95 4.43 -4.02 6.59
CA VAL A 95 5.06 -3.57 7.85
C VAL A 95 6.13 -2.52 7.56
N ALA A 96 7.02 -2.77 6.60
CA ALA A 96 8.06 -1.82 6.22
C ALA A 96 7.49 -0.52 5.63
N HIS A 97 6.39 -0.59 4.87
CA HIS A 97 5.69 0.57 4.33
C HIS A 97 5.12 1.46 5.44
N ILE A 98 4.37 0.85 6.38
CA ILE A 98 3.77 1.55 7.53
C ILE A 98 4.86 2.14 8.42
N TRP A 99 5.92 1.38 8.70
CA TRP A 99 7.05 1.83 9.50
C TRP A 99 7.74 3.06 8.86
N ALA A 100 8.10 2.99 7.57
CA ALA A 100 8.72 4.11 6.87
C ALA A 100 7.81 5.34 6.86
N ALA A 101 6.50 5.15 6.66
CA ALA A 101 5.50 6.22 6.73
C ALA A 101 5.43 6.87 8.11
N ALA A 102 5.39 6.06 9.17
CA ALA A 102 5.33 6.54 10.54
C ALA A 102 6.60 7.33 10.91
N VAL A 103 7.78 6.83 10.55
CA VAL A 103 9.05 7.50 10.84
C VAL A 103 9.16 8.82 10.08
N LEU A 104 8.88 8.85 8.77
CA LEU A 104 8.89 10.08 7.98
C LEU A 104 7.86 11.10 8.51
N ALA A 105 6.67 10.66 8.89
CA ALA A 105 5.65 11.52 9.46
C ALA A 105 6.05 12.10 10.82
N ARG A 106 6.71 11.32 11.68
CA ARG A 106 7.26 11.79 12.97
C ARG A 106 8.37 12.82 12.75
N ARG A 107 9.33 12.53 11.86
CA ARG A 107 10.43 13.45 11.52
C ARG A 107 9.93 14.77 10.94
N ALA A 108 8.93 14.71 10.05
CA ALA A 108 8.33 15.91 9.46
C ALA A 108 7.60 16.78 10.50
N ARG A 109 7.03 16.18 11.56
CA ARG A 109 6.43 16.92 12.68
C ARG A 109 7.50 17.56 13.57
N ALA A 110 8.53 16.81 13.93
CA ALA A 110 9.62 17.31 14.77
C ALA A 110 10.38 18.48 14.11
N ALA A 111 10.51 18.47 12.78
CA ALA A 111 11.13 19.55 12.02
C ALA A 111 10.29 20.84 11.90
N ARG A 112 9.08 20.89 12.48
CA ARG A 112 8.19 22.07 12.45
C ARG A 112 7.76 22.50 13.86
N PRO A 113 8.68 23.04 14.68
CA PRO A 113 8.37 23.49 16.04
C PRO A 113 7.51 24.77 16.07
N VAL A 114 7.60 25.63 15.06
CA VAL A 114 6.76 26.84 14.94
C VAL A 114 5.75 26.66 13.81
N ARG A 115 4.45 26.84 14.11
CA ARG A 115 3.38 26.79 13.10
C ARG A 115 3.50 28.01 12.17
N TYR A 116 3.67 27.78 10.86
CA TYR A 116 3.67 28.85 9.85
C TYR A 116 2.41 29.72 9.96
N VAL A 117 2.62 31.03 10.15
CA VAL A 117 1.58 32.03 10.45
C VAL A 117 0.77 32.45 9.21
N HIS A 118 1.23 32.19 7.99
CA HIS A 118 0.57 32.61 6.75
C HIS A 118 0.65 31.56 5.61
N ARG A 119 -0.37 30.70 5.47
CA ARG A 119 -0.74 29.99 4.21
C ARG A 119 -2.24 29.60 4.26
N PRO A 120 -2.96 29.57 3.13
CA PRO A 120 -4.34 29.08 3.09
C PRO A 120 -4.38 27.62 3.57
N LYS A 121 -4.97 27.39 4.76
CA LYS A 121 -4.80 26.18 5.58
C LYS A 121 -5.52 24.93 5.06
N VAL A 122 -6.46 25.06 4.13
CA VAL A 122 -7.49 24.03 3.93
C VAL A 122 -7.01 22.82 3.12
N GLN A 123 -6.47 23.00 1.91
CA GLN A 123 -6.19 21.86 1.01
C GLN A 123 -5.03 20.95 1.46
N VAL A 124 -3.95 21.52 1.97
CA VAL A 124 -2.78 20.73 2.43
C VAL A 124 -3.10 19.93 3.70
N SER A 125 -3.97 20.47 4.56
CA SER A 125 -4.36 19.79 5.80
C SER A 125 -5.31 18.61 5.55
N TYR A 126 -6.23 18.75 4.59
CA TYR A 126 -7.16 17.68 4.22
C TYR A 126 -6.42 16.48 3.61
N ALA A 127 -5.57 16.69 2.61
CA ALA A 127 -4.78 15.62 1.99
C ALA A 127 -3.85 14.90 2.99
N ALA A 128 -3.25 15.64 3.93
CA ALA A 128 -2.42 15.04 4.98
C ALA A 128 -3.24 14.22 6.00
N ARG A 129 -4.50 14.63 6.25
CA ARG A 129 -5.42 13.92 7.15
C ARG A 129 -5.95 12.65 6.49
N THR A 130 -6.38 12.73 5.23
CA THR A 130 -6.86 11.57 4.45
C THR A 130 -5.77 10.54 4.22
N MET A 131 -4.51 10.93 4.03
CA MET A 131 -3.40 9.97 3.92
C MET A 131 -3.11 9.21 5.22
N ARG A 132 -3.14 9.88 6.37
CA ARG A 132 -2.86 9.24 7.67
C ARG A 132 -4.01 8.34 8.12
N TRP A 133 -5.21 8.89 8.19
CA TRP A 133 -6.38 8.13 8.61
C TRP A 133 -6.77 7.09 7.57
N GLY A 134 -6.60 7.38 6.28
CA GLY A 134 -6.81 6.40 5.23
C GLY A 134 -5.85 5.21 5.37
N GLY A 135 -4.58 5.44 5.68
CA GLY A 135 -3.63 4.36 5.98
C GLY A 135 -4.05 3.50 7.17
N VAL A 136 -4.60 4.11 8.24
CA VAL A 136 -5.12 3.36 9.41
C VAL A 136 -6.36 2.54 9.04
N ILE A 137 -7.32 3.13 8.32
CA ILE A 137 -8.51 2.42 7.84
C ILE A 137 -8.12 1.25 6.94
N ILE A 138 -7.17 1.43 6.02
CA ILE A 138 -6.67 0.34 5.17
C ILE A 138 -6.02 -0.75 6.01
N ALA A 139 -5.21 -0.41 7.03
CA ALA A 139 -4.60 -1.42 7.90
C ALA A 139 -5.66 -2.25 8.64
N LEU A 140 -6.71 -1.60 9.17
CA LEU A 140 -7.84 -2.29 9.80
C LEU A 140 -8.61 -3.16 8.80
N PHE A 141 -8.84 -2.64 7.59
CA PHE A 141 -9.49 -3.37 6.51
C PHE A 141 -8.68 -4.60 6.09
N VAL A 142 -7.36 -4.51 5.99
CA VAL A 142 -6.50 -5.67 5.69
C VAL A 142 -6.62 -6.73 6.78
N VAL A 143 -6.63 -6.35 8.06
CA VAL A 143 -6.84 -7.31 9.16
C VAL A 143 -8.21 -7.99 9.04
N TYR A 144 -9.27 -7.21 8.85
CA TYR A 144 -10.61 -7.75 8.63
C TYR A 144 -10.65 -8.71 7.43
N HIS A 145 -10.12 -8.28 6.28
CA HIS A 145 -10.08 -9.07 5.05
C HIS A 145 -9.34 -10.39 5.20
N LEU A 146 -8.23 -10.42 5.95
CA LEU A 146 -7.50 -11.66 6.25
C LEU A 146 -8.32 -12.58 7.15
N LEU A 147 -8.97 -12.05 8.19
CA LEU A 147 -9.83 -12.84 9.08
C LEU A 147 -11.05 -13.41 8.34
N ASP A 148 -11.57 -12.65 7.38
CA ASP A 148 -12.73 -13.00 6.58
C ASP A 148 -12.41 -14.08 5.54
N LEU A 149 -11.51 -13.79 4.59
CA LEU A 149 -11.32 -14.66 3.41
C LEU A 149 -10.03 -15.49 3.44
N THR A 150 -9.06 -15.17 4.29
CA THR A 150 -7.80 -15.93 4.37
C THR A 150 -7.82 -17.00 5.45
N THR A 151 -8.25 -16.65 6.66
CA THR A 151 -8.37 -17.59 7.77
C THR A 151 -9.78 -18.18 7.87
N GLY A 152 -10.81 -17.42 7.47
CA GLY A 152 -12.20 -17.87 7.48
C GLY A 152 -12.93 -17.63 8.80
N ASP A 153 -12.31 -16.96 9.77
CA ASP A 153 -12.87 -16.74 11.11
C ASP A 153 -14.15 -15.88 11.12
N LEU A 154 -14.34 -15.00 10.11
CA LEU A 154 -15.50 -14.12 9.98
C LEU A 154 -16.45 -14.49 8.83
N ASN A 155 -16.05 -15.45 8.00
CA ASN A 155 -16.82 -15.90 6.84
C ASN A 155 -17.75 -17.06 7.24
N PRO A 156 -19.02 -17.04 6.81
CA PRO A 156 -20.01 -18.04 7.21
C PRO A 156 -19.79 -19.44 6.60
N VAL A 157 -19.06 -19.53 5.49
CA VAL A 157 -18.74 -20.81 4.81
C VAL A 157 -17.36 -21.31 5.22
N ALA A 158 -16.36 -20.43 5.22
CA ALA A 158 -14.99 -20.69 5.68
C ALA A 158 -14.31 -21.93 5.04
N ASP A 159 -14.62 -22.26 3.77
CA ASP A 159 -14.03 -23.41 3.09
C ASP A 159 -12.88 -22.99 2.17
N GLN A 160 -11.65 -23.34 2.55
CA GLN A 160 -10.46 -23.00 1.78
C GLN A 160 -10.36 -23.66 0.40
N ARG A 161 -11.16 -24.70 0.12
CA ARG A 161 -11.23 -25.39 -1.16
C ARG A 161 -12.31 -24.83 -2.08
N ARG A 162 -13.23 -24.02 -1.55
CA ARG A 162 -14.36 -23.43 -2.28
C ARG A 162 -14.40 -21.90 -2.12
N PRO A 163 -13.32 -21.18 -2.49
CA PRO A 163 -13.26 -19.73 -2.31
C PRO A 163 -14.35 -18.97 -3.08
N TYR A 164 -14.91 -19.52 -4.17
CA TYR A 164 -16.10 -18.97 -4.81
C TYR A 164 -17.28 -18.86 -3.84
N ALA A 165 -17.57 -19.95 -3.12
CA ALA A 165 -18.67 -19.99 -2.16
C ALA A 165 -18.46 -19.04 -0.99
N ASN A 166 -17.22 -18.88 -0.52
CA ASN A 166 -16.88 -17.91 0.53
C ASN A 166 -17.19 -16.47 0.07
N VAL A 167 -16.78 -16.09 -1.15
CA VAL A 167 -17.01 -14.74 -1.70
C VAL A 167 -18.50 -14.47 -1.90
N VAL A 168 -19.25 -15.42 -2.46
CA VAL A 168 -20.71 -15.28 -2.64
C VAL A 168 -21.41 -15.13 -1.30
N ALA A 169 -21.03 -15.93 -0.30
CA ALA A 169 -21.65 -15.87 1.02
C ALA A 169 -21.34 -14.55 1.76
N ASP A 170 -20.15 -13.98 1.58
CA ASP A 170 -19.80 -12.70 2.23
C ASP A 170 -20.62 -11.53 1.72
N PHE A 171 -20.90 -11.49 0.41
CA PHE A 171 -21.58 -10.38 -0.24
C PHE A 171 -23.06 -10.63 -0.51
N ALA A 172 -23.61 -11.70 0.08
CA ALA A 172 -25.03 -12.00 0.01
C ALA A 172 -25.87 -10.84 0.61
N PRO A 173 -27.08 -10.57 0.10
CA PRO A 173 -27.90 -9.43 0.53
C PRO A 173 -28.14 -9.32 2.04
N GLU A 174 -28.29 -10.44 2.73
CA GLU A 174 -28.45 -10.52 4.19
C GLU A 174 -27.20 -10.03 4.96
N ARG A 175 -26.02 -10.04 4.33
CA ARG A 175 -24.74 -9.57 4.87
C ARG A 175 -24.29 -8.25 4.25
N TRP A 176 -25.22 -7.37 3.89
CA TRP A 176 -24.94 -6.04 3.30
C TRP A 176 -23.89 -5.22 4.06
N TRP A 177 -23.76 -5.42 5.38
CA TRP A 177 -22.77 -4.74 6.21
C TRP A 177 -21.32 -5.15 5.87
N VAL A 178 -21.09 -6.40 5.41
CA VAL A 178 -19.79 -6.86 4.90
C VAL A 178 -19.44 -6.09 3.63
N THR A 179 -20.39 -6.02 2.68
CA THR A 179 -20.24 -5.20 1.47
C THR A 179 -19.89 -3.75 1.81
N LEU A 180 -20.52 -3.16 2.82
CA LEU A 180 -20.20 -1.80 3.27
C LEU A 180 -18.77 -1.68 3.82
N ILE A 181 -18.29 -2.64 4.63
CA ILE A 181 -16.91 -2.66 5.14
C ILE A 181 -15.90 -2.70 3.98
N TYR A 182 -16.12 -3.58 3.00
CA TYR A 182 -15.27 -3.68 1.81
C TYR A 182 -15.32 -2.39 0.97
N VAL A 183 -16.49 -1.79 0.77
CA VAL A 183 -16.64 -0.51 0.06
C VAL A 183 -15.83 0.59 0.74
N ILE A 184 -15.93 0.73 2.06
CA ILE A 184 -15.16 1.74 2.82
C ILE A 184 -13.66 1.47 2.69
N GLY A 185 -13.22 0.22 2.82
CA GLY A 185 -11.83 -0.19 2.66
C GLY A 185 -11.27 0.14 1.27
N ILE A 186 -11.97 -0.27 0.22
CA ILE A 186 -11.55 -0.11 -1.18
C ILE A 186 -11.58 1.36 -1.61
N VAL A 187 -12.61 2.13 -1.25
CA VAL A 187 -12.67 3.56 -1.57
C VAL A 187 -11.53 4.31 -0.87
N THR A 188 -11.24 3.96 0.39
CA THR A 188 -10.12 4.52 1.14
C THR A 188 -8.78 4.16 0.49
N LEU A 189 -8.62 2.90 0.06
CA LEU A 189 -7.47 2.44 -0.73
C LEU A 189 -7.32 3.25 -2.02
N GLY A 190 -8.41 3.54 -2.74
CA GLY A 190 -8.40 4.39 -3.93
C GLY A 190 -7.83 5.78 -3.68
N PHE A 191 -8.29 6.45 -2.62
CA PHE A 191 -7.71 7.73 -2.22
C PHE A 191 -6.23 7.60 -1.88
N HIS A 192 -5.84 6.59 -1.11
CA HIS A 192 -4.45 6.34 -0.74
C HIS A 192 -3.56 6.09 -1.96
N LEU A 193 -4.00 5.27 -2.91
CA LEU A 193 -3.30 4.95 -4.16
C LEU A 193 -3.12 6.18 -5.04
N ARG A 194 -4.19 6.97 -5.24
CA ARG A 194 -4.13 8.21 -6.02
C ARG A 194 -3.05 9.15 -5.49
N HIS A 195 -2.99 9.33 -4.17
CA HIS A 195 -2.00 10.18 -3.53
C HIS A 195 -0.59 9.58 -3.56
N GLY A 196 -0.46 8.29 -3.24
CA GLY A 196 0.81 7.57 -3.22
C GLY A 196 1.48 7.54 -4.58
N MET A 197 0.72 7.17 -5.63
CA MET A 197 1.20 7.13 -7.01
C MET A 197 1.67 8.51 -7.48
N PHE A 198 0.87 9.55 -7.24
CA PHE A 198 1.27 10.92 -7.59
C PHE A 198 2.56 11.36 -6.84
N SER A 199 2.66 11.05 -5.55
CA SER A 199 3.84 11.36 -4.74
C SER A 199 5.09 10.61 -5.22
N ALA A 200 4.94 9.36 -5.65
CA ALA A 200 6.03 8.57 -6.21
C ALA A 200 6.53 9.18 -7.53
N LEU A 201 5.63 9.50 -8.47
CA LEU A 201 5.98 10.14 -9.75
C LEU A 201 6.70 11.48 -9.56
N ARG A 202 6.26 12.29 -8.59
CA ARG A 202 6.95 13.53 -8.20
C ARG A 202 8.36 13.27 -7.63
N SER A 203 8.53 12.20 -6.86
CA SER A 203 9.82 11.84 -6.27
C SER A 203 10.81 11.28 -7.29
N LEU A 204 10.31 10.65 -8.36
CA LEU A 204 11.11 10.11 -9.48
C LEU A 204 11.55 11.17 -10.50
N GLY A 205 11.27 12.45 -10.27
CA GLY A 205 11.81 13.56 -11.07
C GLY A 205 10.80 14.34 -11.89
N GLN A 206 9.49 14.04 -11.80
CA GLN A 206 8.49 14.85 -12.50
C GLN A 206 8.40 16.25 -11.90
N GLN A 207 9.00 17.26 -12.55
CA GLN A 207 9.04 18.65 -12.05
C GLN A 207 8.27 19.68 -12.89
N THR A 208 7.83 19.33 -14.11
CA THR A 208 7.16 20.27 -15.02
C THR A 208 5.66 20.43 -14.72
N PRO A 209 5.05 21.62 -14.96
CA PRO A 209 3.61 21.82 -14.76
C PRO A 209 2.73 20.92 -15.64
N ARG A 210 3.11 20.71 -16.90
CA ARG A 210 2.38 19.83 -17.82
C ARG A 210 2.42 18.38 -17.37
N GLY A 211 3.60 17.87 -16.97
CA GLY A 211 3.71 16.50 -16.50
C GLY A 211 3.09 16.30 -15.10
N GLU A 212 2.99 17.34 -14.27
CA GLU A 212 2.21 17.26 -13.03
C GLU A 212 0.72 16.97 -13.32
N ARG A 213 0.11 17.69 -14.26
CA ARG A 213 -1.27 17.44 -14.68
C ARG A 213 -1.45 16.01 -15.18
N ARG A 214 -0.53 15.54 -16.04
CA ARG A 214 -0.53 14.15 -16.53
C ARG A 214 -0.40 13.12 -15.40
N ALA A 215 0.53 13.33 -14.47
CA ALA A 215 0.75 12.43 -13.33
C ALA A 215 -0.48 12.36 -12.41
N ARG A 216 -1.15 13.49 -12.16
CA ARG A 216 -2.40 13.53 -11.37
C ARG A 216 -3.53 12.78 -12.07
N SER A 217 -3.68 12.97 -13.38
CA SER A 217 -4.69 12.25 -14.16
C SER A 217 -4.41 10.76 -14.21
N ALA A 218 -3.16 10.35 -14.47
CA ALA A 218 -2.76 8.95 -14.49
C ALA A 218 -3.01 8.27 -13.13
N ALA A 219 -2.63 8.92 -12.03
CA ALA A 219 -2.87 8.41 -10.68
C ALA A 219 -4.37 8.30 -10.35
N LEU A 220 -5.20 9.23 -10.85
CA LEU A 220 -6.65 9.17 -10.69
C LEU A 220 -7.26 8.02 -11.49
N VAL A 221 -6.96 7.92 -12.78
CA VAL A 221 -7.47 6.84 -13.66
C VAL A 221 -7.09 5.48 -13.09
N PHE A 222 -5.82 5.31 -12.70
CA PHE A 222 -5.34 4.08 -12.10
C PHE A 222 -6.10 3.71 -10.82
N ALA A 223 -6.26 4.66 -9.90
CA ALA A 223 -6.98 4.43 -8.65
C ALA A 223 -8.46 4.09 -8.88
N VAL A 224 -9.13 4.79 -9.80
CA VAL A 224 -10.54 4.53 -10.16
C VAL A 224 -10.69 3.15 -10.80
N ALA A 225 -9.82 2.80 -11.74
CA ALA A 225 -9.84 1.50 -12.41
C ALA A 225 -9.68 0.35 -11.40
N LEU A 226 -8.71 0.43 -10.50
CA LEU A 226 -8.54 -0.57 -9.44
C LEU A 226 -9.77 -0.63 -8.51
N CYS A 227 -10.29 0.51 -8.06
CA CYS A 227 -11.47 0.52 -7.19
C CYS A 227 -12.69 -0.10 -7.88
N ALA A 228 -12.94 0.27 -9.14
CA ALA A 228 -14.05 -0.28 -9.91
C ALA A 228 -13.91 -1.80 -10.09
N GLY A 229 -12.71 -2.28 -10.42
CA GLY A 229 -12.46 -3.72 -10.60
C GLY A 229 -12.58 -4.53 -9.30
N TYR A 230 -12.31 -3.94 -8.13
CA TYR A 230 -12.61 -4.60 -6.85
C TYR A 230 -14.09 -4.51 -6.47
N LEU A 231 -14.72 -3.34 -6.66
CA LEU A 231 -16.09 -3.10 -6.22
C LEU A 231 -17.14 -3.78 -7.10
N VAL A 232 -16.83 -4.09 -8.37
CA VAL A 232 -17.76 -4.80 -9.23
C VAL A 232 -18.13 -6.19 -8.69
N VAL A 233 -17.23 -6.87 -7.99
CA VAL A 233 -17.48 -8.20 -7.40
C VAL A 233 -18.56 -8.18 -6.32
N PRO A 234 -18.41 -7.44 -5.20
CA PRO A 234 -19.44 -7.43 -4.15
C PRO A 234 -20.77 -6.87 -4.63
N PHE A 235 -20.77 -5.88 -5.54
CA PHE A 235 -22.01 -5.37 -6.10
C PHE A 235 -22.69 -6.35 -7.06
N ALA A 236 -21.93 -7.15 -7.82
CA ALA A 236 -22.50 -8.18 -8.69
C ALA A 236 -23.14 -9.31 -7.89
N VAL A 237 -22.52 -9.74 -6.78
CA VAL A 237 -23.12 -10.72 -5.86
C VAL A 237 -24.38 -10.14 -5.22
N LEU A 238 -24.30 -8.92 -4.68
CA LEU A 238 -25.44 -8.24 -4.06
C LEU A 238 -26.63 -8.07 -5.02
N ALA A 239 -26.36 -7.87 -6.31
CA ALA A 239 -27.38 -7.75 -7.36
C ALA A 239 -27.88 -9.10 -7.90
N GLY A 240 -27.35 -10.23 -7.43
CA GLY A 240 -27.70 -11.57 -7.90
C GLY A 240 -27.17 -11.93 -9.31
N LEU A 241 -26.20 -11.16 -9.83
CA LEU A 241 -25.52 -11.46 -11.10
C LEU A 241 -24.46 -12.57 -10.95
N VAL A 242 -24.02 -12.80 -9.71
CA VAL A 242 -23.10 -13.87 -9.30
C VAL A 242 -23.72 -14.52 -8.07
N GLY A 243 -23.97 -15.82 -8.10
CA GLY A 243 -24.64 -16.55 -7.03
C GLY A 243 -24.68 -18.06 -7.27
#